data_AF-A0A3D5CH55-F1
#
_entry.id   AF-A0A3D5CH55-F1
#
_cell.length_a   1.000
_cell.length_b   1.000
_cell.length_c   1.000
_cell.angle_alpha   90.00
_cell.angle_beta   90.00
_cell.angle_gamma   90.00
#
_symmetry.space_group_name_H-M   'P 1'
#
loop_
_entity.id
_entity.type
_entity.pdbx_description
1 polymer ?
#
loop_
_entity_poly.entity_id
_entity_poly.type
_entity_poly.pdbx_seq_one_letter_code
_entity_poly.pdbx_strand_id
1 'polypeptide(L)'
;SHLLHDAFRQSKSGFAILQEDGPGKYSVLEVNASAVVMLRSEFERSDTGRWRLREDALLRPSLAEATYDVSVTVDWEDVAPGNPPATITIDAVNRSGLNRVLLVSVQDLRPLREAEREMEWRLERERQVSRTFQALTQQKVDFVASVTHELRTPITSILGFAEELSDTTDDPNVREQV
;
A
#
# COMPACT_ATOMS: atom_id res chain seq x y z
N SER A 1 -33.56 13.54 9.01
CA SER A 1 -32.34 13.39 8.18
C SER A 1 -31.10 13.68 9.03
N HIS A 2 -30.80 12.83 10.02
CA HIS A 2 -29.65 13.04 10.94
C HIS A 2 -28.50 12.08 10.62
N LEU A 3 -28.83 10.83 10.24
CA LEU A 3 -27.85 9.79 9.88
C LEU A 3 -26.94 10.15 8.70
N LEU A 4 -27.48 10.85 7.69
CA LEU A 4 -26.71 11.27 6.51
C LEU A 4 -25.70 12.37 6.83
N HIS A 5 -26.07 13.30 7.72
CA HIS A 5 -25.18 14.36 8.20
C HIS A 5 -24.08 13.80 9.11
N ASP A 6 -24.41 12.84 9.98
CA ASP A 6 -23.42 12.20 10.85
C ASP A 6 -22.42 11.34 10.06
N ALA A 7 -22.88 10.60 9.04
CA ALA A 7 -22.01 9.84 8.13
C ALA A 7 -21.07 10.74 7.31
N PHE A 8 -21.57 11.89 6.84
CA PHE A 8 -20.77 12.89 6.14
C PHE A 8 -19.63 13.45 7.01
N ARG A 9 -19.89 13.65 8.31
CA ARG A 9 -18.93 14.17 9.27
C ARG A 9 -17.89 13.16 9.76
N GLN A 10 -18.23 11.87 9.79
CA GLN A 10 -17.33 10.79 10.21
C GLN A 10 -16.49 10.22 9.07
N SER A 11 -16.77 10.60 7.82
CA SER A 11 -16.03 10.08 6.66
C SER A 11 -14.56 10.50 6.69
N LYS A 12 -13.69 9.54 6.34
CA LYS A 12 -12.27 9.80 6.07
C LYS A 12 -12.07 10.60 4.79
N SER A 13 -13.03 10.55 3.87
CA SER A 13 -13.04 11.41 2.68
C SER A 13 -13.47 12.83 3.06
N GLY A 14 -12.83 13.80 2.43
CA GLY A 14 -13.21 15.19 2.55
C GLY A 14 -14.45 15.47 1.72
N PHE A 15 -15.35 16.28 2.25
CA PHE A 15 -16.48 16.78 1.49
C PHE A 15 -16.74 18.25 1.83
N ALA A 16 -17.09 19.03 0.81
CA ALA A 16 -17.61 20.38 0.93
C ALA A 16 -18.81 20.57 -0.01
N ILE A 17 -19.82 21.29 0.46
CA ILE A 17 -20.96 21.75 -0.34
C ILE A 17 -20.82 23.26 -0.46
N LEU A 18 -20.67 23.73 -1.69
CA LEU A 18 -20.56 25.14 -2.00
C LEU A 18 -21.79 25.59 -2.77
N GLN A 19 -22.17 26.85 -2.63
CA GLN A 19 -23.22 27.49 -3.42
C GLN A 19 -22.61 28.69 -4.14
N GLU A 20 -22.84 28.79 -5.45
CA GLU A 20 -22.41 29.95 -6.23
C GLU A 20 -23.47 31.06 -6.12
N ASP A 21 -23.25 32.04 -5.24
CA ASP A 21 -24.20 33.15 -5.02
C ASP A 21 -24.21 34.19 -6.13
N GLY A 22 -23.21 34.14 -7.01
CA GLY A 22 -23.08 34.94 -8.22
C GLY A 22 -21.81 34.53 -8.96
N PRO A 23 -21.56 35.04 -10.18
CA PRO A 23 -20.43 34.59 -11.00
C PRO A 23 -19.10 34.63 -10.24
N GLY A 24 -18.51 33.45 -9.99
CA GLY A 24 -17.24 33.31 -9.26
C GLY A 24 -17.28 33.65 -7.76
N LYS A 25 -18.47 33.81 -7.18
CA LYS A 25 -18.69 34.03 -5.74
C LYS A 25 -19.29 32.79 -5.12
N TYR A 26 -18.52 32.14 -4.25
CA TYR A 26 -18.92 30.90 -3.60
C TYR A 26 -19.12 31.09 -2.10
N SER A 27 -20.23 30.58 -1.57
CA SER A 27 -20.45 30.41 -0.14
C SER A 27 -20.33 28.93 0.25
N VAL A 28 -19.75 28.68 1.42
CA VAL A 28 -19.64 27.32 1.96
C VAL A 28 -20.92 27.03 2.74
N LEU A 29 -21.73 26.10 2.25
CA LEU A 29 -22.91 25.61 2.95
C LEU A 29 -22.52 24.62 4.04
N GLU A 30 -21.67 23.65 3.67
CA GLU A 30 -21.20 22.61 4.57
C GLU A 30 -19.77 22.21 4.20
N VAL A 31 -18.94 21.87 5.17
CA VAL A 31 -17.63 21.26 4.95
C VAL A 31 -17.26 20.40 6.14
N ASN A 32 -16.80 19.18 5.89
CA ASN A 32 -16.38 18.28 6.95
C ASN A 32 -14.92 18.54 7.37
N ALA A 33 -14.54 18.00 8.53
CA ALA A 33 -13.19 18.21 9.07
C ALA A 33 -12.10 17.66 8.13
N SER A 34 -12.36 16.53 7.48
CA SER A 34 -11.43 15.88 6.55
C SER A 34 -11.09 16.78 5.36
N ALA A 35 -12.09 17.44 4.74
CA ALA A 35 -11.87 18.40 3.65
C ALA A 35 -11.04 19.60 4.12
N VAL A 36 -11.38 20.19 5.27
CA VAL A 36 -10.61 21.31 5.84
C VAL A 36 -9.16 20.91 6.08
N VAL A 37 -8.92 19.71 6.59
CA VAL A 37 -7.57 19.20 6.91
C VAL A 37 -6.73 18.95 5.66
N MET A 38 -7.34 18.54 4.56
CA MET A 38 -6.65 18.29 3.28
C MET A 38 -6.49 19.56 2.44
N LEU A 39 -7.50 20.42 2.43
CA LEU A 39 -7.59 21.64 1.64
C LEU A 39 -7.39 22.89 2.50
N ARG A 40 -6.37 22.86 3.38
CA ARG A 40 -6.13 23.93 4.36
C ARG A 40 -5.88 25.30 3.73
N SER A 41 -5.33 25.31 2.51
CA SER A 41 -5.08 26.52 1.72
C SER A 41 -6.34 27.13 1.13
N GLU A 42 -7.45 26.38 1.09
CA GLU A 42 -8.65 26.78 0.35
C GLU A 42 -9.70 27.39 1.27
N PHE A 43 -9.70 27.02 2.55
CA PHE A 43 -10.72 27.43 3.51
C PHE A 43 -10.16 28.28 4.64
N GLU A 44 -10.93 29.28 5.05
CA GLU A 44 -10.66 30.10 6.24
C GLU A 44 -11.90 30.23 7.11
N ARG A 45 -11.71 30.57 8.39
CA ARG A 45 -12.80 30.90 9.30
C ARG A 45 -13.13 32.38 9.18
N SER A 46 -14.40 32.69 8.91
CA SER A 46 -14.95 34.03 9.07
C SER A 46 -14.95 34.45 10.55
N ASP A 47 -15.05 35.76 10.81
CA ASP A 47 -15.33 36.35 12.13
C ASP A 47 -16.54 35.72 12.84
N THR A 48 -17.52 35.23 12.07
CA THR A 48 -18.71 34.54 12.58
C THR A 48 -18.46 33.06 12.94
N GLY A 49 -17.23 32.59 12.77
CA GLY A 49 -16.84 31.19 12.95
C GLY A 49 -17.29 30.26 11.82
N ARG A 50 -17.99 30.73 10.77
CA ARG A 50 -18.34 29.88 9.61
C ARG A 50 -17.14 29.69 8.69
N TRP A 51 -17.04 28.53 8.06
CA TRP A 51 -16.06 28.31 6.99
C TRP A 51 -16.41 29.15 5.77
N ARG A 52 -15.38 29.68 5.11
CA ARG A 52 -15.46 30.39 3.83
C ARG A 52 -14.38 29.89 2.89
N LEU A 53 -14.67 29.87 1.59
CA LEU A 53 -13.68 29.65 0.56
C LEU A 53 -12.88 30.94 0.41
N ARG A 54 -11.56 30.84 0.48
CA ARG A 54 -10.67 31.99 0.37
C ARG A 54 -10.76 32.65 -1.02
N GLU A 55 -10.38 33.92 -1.11
CA GLU A 55 -10.36 34.63 -2.39
C GLU A 55 -9.22 34.18 -3.30
N ASP A 56 -8.09 33.79 -2.70
CA ASP A 56 -6.90 33.25 -3.35
C ASP A 56 -6.91 31.71 -3.49
N ALA A 57 -8.04 31.06 -3.21
CA ALA A 57 -8.21 29.62 -3.29
C ALA A 57 -7.90 29.10 -4.71
N LEU A 58 -6.96 28.15 -4.79
CA LEU A 58 -6.50 27.54 -6.05
C LEU A 58 -7.59 26.69 -6.71
N LEU A 59 -8.61 26.26 -5.97
CA LEU A 59 -9.74 25.51 -6.52
C LEU A 59 -10.75 26.35 -7.30
N ARG A 60 -10.72 27.69 -7.20
CA ARG A 60 -11.71 28.57 -7.84
C ARG A 60 -11.87 28.36 -9.35
N PRO A 61 -10.80 28.20 -10.16
CA PRO A 61 -10.92 27.91 -11.58
C PRO A 61 -11.68 26.59 -11.82
N SER A 62 -11.32 25.53 -11.12
CA SER A 62 -11.98 24.22 -11.23
C SER A 62 -13.45 24.24 -10.79
N LEU A 63 -13.80 25.05 -9.78
CA LEU A 63 -15.19 25.28 -9.37
C LEU A 63 -16.00 26.00 -10.45
N ALA A 64 -15.37 26.89 -11.22
CA ALA A 64 -16.01 27.63 -12.31
C ALA A 64 -16.24 26.74 -13.54
N GLU A 65 -15.32 25.81 -13.81
CA GLU A 65 -15.42 24.83 -14.91
C GLU A 65 -16.48 23.75 -14.65
N ALA A 66 -16.74 23.41 -13.39
CA ALA A 66 -17.74 22.43 -13.04
C ALA A 66 -19.16 22.92 -13.38
N THR A 67 -19.78 22.25 -14.33
CA THR A 67 -21.16 22.50 -14.78
C THR A 67 -21.99 21.22 -14.60
N TYR A 68 -23.30 21.31 -14.83
CA TYR A 68 -24.20 20.16 -14.63
C TYR A 68 -23.80 18.94 -15.47
N ASP A 69 -23.27 19.15 -16.66
CA ASP A 69 -22.84 18.08 -17.58
C ASP A 69 -21.33 17.76 -17.47
N VAL A 70 -20.59 18.51 -16.66
CA VAL A 70 -19.13 18.44 -16.57
C VAL A 70 -18.70 18.30 -15.12
N SER A 71 -18.30 17.08 -14.78
CA SER A 71 -17.56 16.80 -13.55
C SER A 71 -16.09 17.16 -13.74
N VAL A 72 -15.52 17.91 -12.80
CA VAL A 72 -14.10 18.32 -12.86
C VAL A 72 -13.34 17.50 -11.82
N THR A 73 -12.25 16.87 -12.25
CA THR A 73 -11.35 16.13 -11.38
C THR A 73 -9.99 16.81 -11.36
N VAL A 74 -9.43 16.99 -10.17
CA VAL A 74 -8.16 17.68 -9.94
C VAL A 74 -7.28 16.82 -9.06
N ASP A 75 -6.07 16.52 -9.53
CA ASP A 75 -5.05 15.89 -8.71
C ASP A 75 -4.34 16.95 -7.87
N TRP A 76 -4.65 16.96 -6.58
CA TRP A 76 -4.29 18.04 -5.67
C TRP A 76 -2.78 18.18 -5.47
N GLU A 77 -2.04 17.06 -5.53
CA GLU A 77 -0.57 17.04 -5.45
C GLU A 77 0.09 17.83 -6.59
N ASP A 78 -0.56 17.85 -7.75
CA ASP A 78 -0.03 18.50 -8.96
C ASP A 78 -0.38 20.00 -9.01
N VAL A 79 -1.32 20.46 -8.19
CA VAL A 79 -1.76 21.87 -8.16
C VAL A 79 -0.71 22.78 -7.56
N ALA A 80 -0.09 22.37 -6.44
CA ALA A 80 0.93 23.16 -5.78
C ALA A 80 1.90 22.28 -4.97
N PRO A 81 3.20 22.64 -4.91
CA PRO A 81 4.17 21.93 -4.09
C PRO A 81 3.75 21.86 -2.62
N GLY A 82 3.83 20.68 -2.02
CA GLY A 82 3.49 20.44 -0.62
C GLY A 82 2.02 20.10 -0.36
N ASN A 83 1.18 20.11 -1.39
CA ASN A 83 -0.17 19.55 -1.30
C ASN A 83 -0.10 18.04 -1.01
N PRO A 84 -0.96 17.51 -0.12
CA PRO A 84 -1.01 16.07 0.09
C PRO A 84 -1.53 15.37 -1.17
N PRO A 85 -1.13 14.11 -1.40
CA PRO A 85 -1.66 13.33 -2.50
C PRO A 85 -3.12 13.05 -2.27
N ALA A 86 -3.95 13.76 -3.02
CA ALA A 86 -5.39 13.66 -2.96
C ALA A 86 -5.98 13.94 -4.34
N THR A 87 -7.11 13.31 -4.64
CA THR A 87 -7.90 13.63 -5.83
C THR A 87 -9.16 14.36 -5.39
N ILE A 88 -9.48 15.45 -6.06
CA ILE A 88 -10.65 16.28 -5.80
C ILE A 88 -11.61 16.14 -6.96
N THR A 89 -12.86 15.80 -6.69
CA THR A 89 -13.91 15.76 -7.70
C THR A 89 -14.97 16.81 -7.37
N ILE A 90 -15.35 17.59 -8.37
CA ILE A 90 -16.29 18.70 -8.26
C ILE A 90 -17.45 18.41 -9.20
N ASP A 91 -18.62 18.20 -8.61
CA ASP A 91 -19.86 17.95 -9.33
C ASP A 91 -20.84 19.11 -9.11
N ALA A 92 -21.45 19.62 -10.19
CA ALA A 92 -22.49 20.64 -10.07
C ALA A 92 -23.88 19.99 -10.05
N VAL A 93 -24.70 20.40 -9.08
CA VAL A 93 -26.10 19.99 -8.95
C VAL A 93 -26.98 21.22 -9.14
N ASN A 94 -27.90 21.15 -10.10
CA ASN A 94 -28.94 22.17 -10.26
C ASN A 94 -30.21 21.74 -9.51
N ARG A 95 -30.71 22.61 -8.64
CA ARG A 95 -32.08 22.51 -8.12
C ARG A 95 -32.88 23.65 -8.71
N SER A 96 -34.02 23.31 -9.33
CA SER A 96 -34.96 24.26 -9.92
C SER A 96 -35.25 25.43 -8.96
N GLY A 97 -34.82 26.64 -9.33
CA GLY A 97 -35.04 27.87 -8.56
C GLY A 97 -33.98 28.21 -7.49
N LEU A 98 -32.90 27.43 -7.36
CA LEU A 98 -31.77 27.71 -6.47
C LEU A 98 -30.50 28.04 -7.27
N ASN A 99 -29.61 28.85 -6.67
CA ASN A 99 -28.26 29.07 -7.19
C ASN A 99 -27.49 27.74 -7.36
N ARG A 100 -26.51 27.69 -8.28
CA ARG A 100 -25.71 26.48 -8.58
C ARG A 100 -25.05 25.94 -7.31
N VAL A 101 -25.31 24.67 -6.99
CA VAL A 101 -24.67 23.99 -5.85
C VAL A 101 -23.57 23.09 -6.38
N LEU A 102 -22.40 23.12 -5.74
CA LEU A 102 -21.24 22.31 -6.07
C LEU A 102 -20.97 21.34 -4.92
N LEU A 103 -20.88 20.06 -5.25
CA LEU A 103 -20.38 19.02 -4.36
C LEU A 103 -18.89 18.83 -4.65
N VAL A 104 -18.05 19.16 -3.67
CA VAL A 104 -16.63 18.90 -3.71
C VAL A 104 -16.36 17.68 -2.85
N SER A 105 -15.79 16.64 -3.42
CA SER A 105 -15.29 15.48 -2.71
C SER A 105 -13.77 15.41 -2.82
N VAL A 106 -13.11 14.99 -1.74
CA VAL A 106 -11.66 14.94 -1.62
C VAL A 106 -11.30 13.54 -1.14
N GLN A 107 -10.58 12.79 -1.97
CA GLN A 107 -10.10 11.46 -1.66
C GLN A 107 -8.62 11.54 -1.29
N ASP A 108 -8.29 11.14 -0.06
CA ASP A 108 -6.91 11.02 0.40
C ASP A 108 -6.25 9.77 -0.19
N LEU A 109 -5.14 9.94 -0.91
CA LEU A 109 -4.39 8.84 -1.51
C LEU A 109 -3.23 8.37 -0.64
N ARG A 110 -2.93 9.05 0.49
CA ARG A 110 -1.85 8.63 1.41
C ARG A 110 -2.07 7.21 1.96
N PRO A 111 -3.28 6.84 2.47
CA PRO A 111 -3.48 5.49 3.00
C PRO A 111 -3.31 4.40 1.94
N LEU A 112 -3.70 4.68 0.70
CA LEU A 112 -3.51 3.77 -0.43
C LEU A 112 -2.03 3.59 -0.74
N ARG A 113 -1.31 4.70 -0.95
CA ARG A 113 0.14 4.69 -1.24
C ARG A 113 0.98 4.09 -0.10
N GLU A 114 0.55 4.25 1.15
CA GLU A 114 1.18 3.59 2.31
C GLU A 114 0.97 2.08 2.30
N ALA A 115 -0.26 1.63 2.02
CA ALA A 115 -0.56 0.22 1.91
C ALA A 115 0.19 -0.46 0.76
N GLU A 116 0.29 0.20 -0.40
CA GLU A 116 1.06 -0.27 -1.56
C GLU A 116 2.54 -0.44 -1.21
N ARG A 117 3.17 0.56 -0.60
CA ARG A 117 4.57 0.49 -0.17
C ARG A 117 4.83 -0.63 0.84
N GLU A 118 3.93 -0.80 1.81
CA GLU A 118 4.03 -1.88 2.80
C GLU A 118 3.91 -3.26 2.13
N MET A 119 3.01 -3.39 1.15
CA MET A 119 2.84 -4.63 0.40
C MET A 119 4.08 -4.96 -0.43
N GLU A 120 4.63 -3.98 -1.16
CA GLU A 120 5.86 -4.15 -1.93
C GLU A 120 7.03 -4.58 -1.05
N TRP A 121 7.18 -3.96 0.12
CA TRP A 121 8.22 -4.32 1.06
C TRP A 121 8.06 -5.75 1.61
N ARG A 122 6.84 -6.20 1.89
CA ARG A 122 6.56 -7.59 2.31
C ARG A 122 6.93 -8.58 1.22
N LEU A 123 6.52 -8.31 -0.03
CA LEU A 123 6.84 -9.16 -1.17
C LEU A 123 8.34 -9.28 -1.39
N GLU A 124 9.09 -8.19 -1.26
CA GLU A 124 10.55 -8.26 -1.40
C GLU A 124 11.18 -9.09 -0.27
N ARG A 125 10.73 -8.93 0.98
CA ARG A 125 11.22 -9.79 2.07
C ARG A 125 10.92 -11.27 1.85
N GLU A 126 9.71 -11.61 1.38
CA GLU A 126 9.35 -12.98 1.06
C GLU A 126 10.25 -13.56 -0.04
N ARG A 127 10.51 -12.80 -1.11
CA ARG A 127 11.44 -13.19 -2.18
C ARG A 127 12.85 -13.42 -1.65
N GLN A 128 13.35 -12.56 -0.78
CA GLN A 128 14.68 -12.73 -0.18
C GLN A 128 14.74 -14.00 0.66
N VAL A 129 13.76 -14.25 1.54
CA VAL A 129 13.70 -15.48 2.35
C VAL A 129 13.65 -16.72 1.47
N SER A 130 12.84 -16.70 0.40
CA SER A 130 12.74 -17.81 -0.55
C SER A 130 14.07 -18.08 -1.26
N ARG A 131 14.75 -17.03 -1.75
CA ARG A 131 16.09 -17.15 -2.37
C ARG A 131 17.12 -17.73 -1.39
N THR A 132 17.15 -17.25 -0.14
CA THR A 132 18.06 -17.77 0.88
C THR A 132 17.77 -19.23 1.20
N PHE A 133 16.49 -19.61 1.34
CA PHE A 133 16.10 -20.99 1.59
C PHE A 133 16.48 -21.93 0.44
N GLN A 134 16.29 -21.50 -0.80
CA GLN A 134 16.72 -22.25 -1.99
C GLN A 134 18.24 -22.43 -2.02
N ALA A 135 19.01 -21.38 -1.74
CA ALA A 135 20.47 -21.45 -1.68
C ALA A 135 20.95 -22.42 -0.60
N LEU A 136 20.38 -22.37 0.61
CA LEU A 136 20.69 -23.30 1.70
C LEU A 136 20.31 -24.74 1.37
N THR A 137 19.17 -24.93 0.70
CA THR A 137 18.73 -26.25 0.26
C THR A 137 19.72 -26.84 -0.74
N GLN A 138 20.18 -26.04 -1.71
CA GLN A 138 21.19 -26.48 -2.68
C GLN A 138 22.51 -26.83 -1.98
N GLN A 139 23.00 -25.97 -1.08
CA GLN A 139 24.22 -26.25 -0.30
C GLN A 139 24.11 -27.54 0.51
N LYS A 140 22.95 -27.83 1.10
CA LYS A 140 22.70 -29.07 1.82
C LYS A 140 22.78 -30.28 0.89
N VAL A 141 22.19 -30.20 -0.31
CA VAL A 141 22.25 -31.29 -1.30
C VAL A 141 23.71 -31.57 -1.69
N ASP A 142 24.46 -30.53 -2.02
CA ASP A 142 25.86 -30.64 -2.42
C ASP A 142 26.74 -31.23 -1.30
N PHE A 143 26.51 -30.79 -0.05
CA PHE A 143 27.20 -31.31 1.12
C PHE A 143 26.91 -32.80 1.37
N VAL A 144 25.64 -33.21 1.34
CA VAL A 144 25.27 -34.62 1.54
C VAL A 144 25.87 -35.50 0.44
N ALA A 145 25.88 -35.02 -0.81
CA ALA A 145 26.50 -35.73 -1.92
C ALA A 145 28.00 -35.92 -1.70
N SER A 146 28.74 -34.85 -1.38
CA SER A 146 30.20 -34.90 -1.13
C SER A 146 30.54 -35.85 0.02
N VAL A 147 29.88 -35.72 1.17
CA VAL A 147 30.14 -36.59 2.34
C VAL A 147 29.85 -38.05 2.03
N THR A 148 28.79 -38.35 1.27
CA THR A 148 28.45 -39.74 0.90
C THR A 148 29.53 -40.36 0.01
N HIS A 149 30.06 -39.59 -0.96
CA HIS A 149 31.14 -40.07 -1.82
C HIS A 149 32.44 -40.29 -1.04
N GLU A 150 32.75 -39.39 -0.10
CA GLU A 150 33.95 -39.49 0.74
C GLU A 150 33.87 -40.62 1.77
N LEU A 151 32.68 -40.97 2.26
CA LEU A 151 32.49 -42.08 3.21
C LEU A 151 32.35 -43.45 2.55
N ARG A 152 31.91 -43.53 1.28
CA ARG A 152 31.76 -44.81 0.57
C ARG A 152 33.09 -45.54 0.47
N THR A 153 34.15 -44.84 0.07
CA THR A 153 35.49 -45.42 -0.10
C THR A 153 36.05 -46.06 1.18
N PRO A 154 36.13 -45.34 2.33
CA PRO A 154 36.64 -45.93 3.57
C PRO A 154 35.75 -47.04 4.11
N ILE A 155 34.41 -46.94 3.99
CA ILE A 155 33.50 -48.02 4.42
C ILE A 155 33.72 -49.29 3.59
N THR A 156 33.84 -49.15 2.27
CA THR A 156 34.13 -50.29 1.39
C THR A 156 35.47 -50.92 1.75
N SER A 157 36.50 -50.13 2.08
CA SER A 157 37.79 -50.67 2.52
C SER A 157 37.69 -51.41 3.86
N ILE A 158 36.95 -50.89 4.84
CA ILE A 158 36.72 -51.57 6.13
C ILE A 158 35.97 -52.89 5.93
N LEU A 159 34.96 -52.90 5.06
CA LEU A 159 34.20 -54.12 4.76
C LEU A 159 35.08 -55.17 4.08
N GLY A 160 35.89 -54.79 3.09
CA GLY A 160 36.82 -55.72 2.43
C GLY A 160 37.83 -56.34 3.40
N PHE A 161 38.38 -55.55 4.34
CA PHE A 161 39.25 -56.09 5.39
C PHE A 161 38.51 -57.03 6.35
N ALA A 162 37.24 -56.73 6.69
CA ALA A 162 36.44 -57.59 7.54
C ALA A 162 36.08 -58.92 6.86
N GLU A 163 35.78 -58.91 5.57
CA GLU A 163 35.53 -60.11 4.75
C GLU A 163 36.79 -60.99 4.68
N GLU A 164 37.96 -60.42 4.43
CA GLU A 164 39.25 -61.14 4.42
C GLU A 164 39.59 -61.74 5.79
N LEU A 165 39.31 -61.01 6.88
CA LEU A 165 39.44 -61.53 8.25
C LEU A 165 38.42 -62.64 8.55
N SER A 166 37.22 -62.61 7.97
CA SER A 166 36.22 -63.67 8.16
C SER A 166 36.57 -64.95 7.39
N ASP A 167 37.03 -64.83 6.14
CA ASP A 167 37.45 -65.97 5.32
C ASP A 167 38.68 -66.68 5.92
N THR A 168 39.58 -65.93 6.55
CA THR A 168 40.72 -66.51 7.28
C THR A 168 40.32 -67.19 8.60
N THR A 169 39.13 -66.89 9.14
CA THR A 169 38.62 -67.52 10.37
C THR A 169 37.82 -68.80 10.07
N ASP A 170 37.25 -68.93 8.88
CA ASP A 170 36.51 -70.12 8.41
C ASP A 170 37.40 -71.17 7.72
N ASP A 171 38.71 -70.93 7.57
CA ASP A 171 39.67 -71.93 7.14
C ASP A 171 39.98 -72.90 8.30
N PRO A 172 39.53 -74.18 8.25
CA PRO A 172 39.65 -75.11 9.37
C PRO A 172 41.09 -75.50 9.71
N ASN A 173 42.08 -75.00 8.97
CA ASN A 173 43.51 -75.28 9.18
C ASN A 173 44.26 -74.26 10.05
N VAL A 174 43.65 -73.15 10.49
CA VAL A 174 44.37 -72.10 11.26
C VAL A 174 44.45 -72.40 12.76
N ARG A 175 43.78 -73.44 13.27
CA ARG A 175 43.81 -73.78 14.71
C ARG A 175 45.02 -74.57 15.20
N GLU A 176 45.97 -74.91 14.34
CA GLU A 176 47.10 -75.79 14.73
C GLU A 176 48.46 -75.20 14.33
N GLN A 177 48.81 -74.04 14.88
CA GLN A 177 50.20 -73.64 15.08
C GLN A 177 50.31 -72.39 15.97
N VAL A 178 50.06 -72.58 17.28
CA VAL A 178 50.72 -71.82 18.35
C VAL A 178 51.12 -72.79 19.44
#